data_AF-A0A2Z7AK29-F1
#
_entry.id   AF-A0A2Z7AK29-F1
#
_cell.length_a   1.000
_cell.length_b   1.000
_cell.length_c   1.000
_cell.angle_alpha   90.00
_cell.angle_beta   90.00
_cell.angle_gamma   90.00
#
_symmetry.space_group_name_H-M   'P 1'
#
loop_
_entity.id
_entity.type
_entity.pdbx_description
1 polymer ?
#
loop_
_entity_poly.entity_id
_entity_poly.type
_entity_poly.pdbx_seq_one_letter_code
_entity_poly.pdbx_strand_id
1 'polypeptide(L)'
;MSLLKFAPHVAISDEAQADQFINGLNPDVFTLVNTGRPDTFAYALNRAKGAEAGLLRQRRSQFVPPDARASQEEFQIPPPLDLTLEAAVVERKISLQD
;
A
#
# COMPACT_ATOMS: atom_id res chain seq x y z
N MET A 1 8.32 50.43 24.08
CA MET A 1 8.71 49.00 23.91
C MET A 1 7.44 48.18 23.82
N SER A 2 7.10 47.60 22.67
CA SER A 2 5.83 46.89 22.45
C SER A 2 5.92 45.42 22.89
N LEU A 3 4.91 44.94 23.62
CA LEU A 3 4.70 43.52 23.99
C LEU A 3 4.50 42.61 22.76
N LEU A 4 4.21 43.19 21.60
CA LEU A 4 3.98 42.48 20.33
C LEU A 4 5.21 41.69 19.83
N LYS A 5 6.42 42.01 20.33
CA LYS A 5 7.66 41.27 20.02
C LYS A 5 7.82 39.96 20.80
N PHE A 6 7.04 39.78 21.87
CA PHE A 6 7.08 38.61 22.75
C PHE A 6 5.86 37.70 22.58
N ALA A 7 4.80 38.21 21.97
CA ALA A 7 3.70 37.40 21.48
C ALA A 7 3.99 37.07 20.00
N PRO A 8 4.63 35.92 19.67
CA PRO A 8 4.56 35.43 18.31
C PRO A 8 3.09 35.41 17.93
N HIS A 9 2.77 35.85 16.71
CA HIS A 9 1.41 36.05 16.26
C HIS A 9 0.65 34.71 16.23
N VAL A 10 0.26 34.18 17.38
CA VAL A 10 -0.51 32.95 17.55
C VAL A 10 -1.96 33.36 17.72
N ALA A 11 -2.44 34.07 16.70
CA ALA A 11 -3.80 33.87 16.22
C ALA A 11 -3.62 33.24 14.84
N ILE A 12 -3.14 31.99 14.82
CA ILE A 12 -3.13 31.21 13.58
C ILE A 12 -4.61 30.98 13.25
N SER A 13 -5.08 31.56 12.15
CA SER A 13 -6.42 31.30 11.65
C SER A 13 -6.61 29.79 11.46
N ASP A 14 -7.84 29.31 11.66
CA ASP A 14 -8.13 27.89 11.58
C ASP A 14 -7.75 27.27 10.21
N GLU A 15 -7.87 28.04 9.12
CA GLU A 15 -7.34 27.70 7.80
C GLU A 15 -5.82 27.49 7.80
N ALA A 16 -5.06 28.45 8.32
CA ALA A 16 -3.59 28.35 8.37
C ALA A 16 -3.13 27.19 9.26
N GLN A 17 -3.88 26.89 10.33
CA GLN A 17 -3.63 25.72 11.17
C GLN A 17 -3.96 24.42 10.44
N ALA A 18 -5.05 24.39 9.66
CA ALA A 18 -5.40 23.26 8.82
C ALA A 18 -4.32 23.00 7.76
N ASP A 19 -3.86 24.05 7.07
CA ASP A 19 -2.79 23.97 6.08
C ASP A 19 -1.50 23.43 6.70
N GLN A 20 -1.08 23.96 7.84
CA GLN A 20 0.13 23.48 8.51
C GLN A 20 0.01 22.01 8.93
N PHE A 21 -1.15 21.61 9.45
CA PHE A 21 -1.44 20.22 9.82
C PHE A 21 -1.36 19.30 8.60
N ILE A 22 -2.04 19.67 7.51
CA ILE A 22 -2.10 18.89 6.27
C ILE A 22 -0.70 18.72 5.68
N ASN A 23 0.09 19.79 5.60
CA ASN A 23 1.47 19.74 5.10
C ASN A 23 2.40 18.86 5.95
N GLY A 24 2.04 18.58 7.21
CA GLY A 24 2.76 17.64 8.09
C GLY A 24 2.31 16.19 7.97
N LEU A 25 1.26 15.87 7.21
CA LEU A 25 0.76 14.51 7.03
C LEU A 25 1.66 13.71 6.07
N ASN A 26 1.63 12.38 6.22
CA ASN A 26 2.19 11.46 5.23
C ASN A 26 1.56 11.73 3.84
N PRO A 27 2.32 11.69 2.73
CA PRO A 27 1.82 11.97 1.38
C PRO A 27 0.57 11.16 0.95
N ASP A 28 0.48 9.89 1.35
CA ASP A 28 -0.69 9.05 1.05
C ASP A 28 -1.96 9.60 1.73
N VAL A 29 -1.83 10.05 2.98
CA VAL A 29 -2.93 10.63 3.78
C VAL A 29 -3.20 12.07 3.38
N PHE A 30 -2.16 12.86 3.09
CA PHE A 30 -2.22 14.22 2.57
C PHE A 30 -3.13 14.29 1.34
N THR A 31 -2.92 13.40 0.37
CA THR A 31 -3.68 13.41 -0.89
C THR A 31 -5.17 13.16 -0.63
N LEU A 32 -5.47 12.22 0.26
CA LEU A 32 -6.83 11.88 0.66
C LEU A 32 -7.52 13.02 1.43
N VAL A 33 -6.80 13.69 2.32
CA VAL A 33 -7.34 14.82 3.11
C VAL A 33 -7.52 16.08 2.25
N ASN A 34 -6.67 16.30 1.24
CA ASN A 34 -6.76 17.47 0.35
C ASN A 34 -7.89 17.40 -0.68
N THR A 35 -8.39 16.22 -1.03
CA THR A 35 -9.42 16.06 -2.09
C THR A 35 -10.72 16.85 -1.81
N GLY A 36 -10.99 17.19 -0.56
CA GLY A 36 -12.16 17.92 -0.10
C GLY A 36 -11.82 19.28 0.51
N ARG A 37 -10.61 19.81 0.24
CA ARG A 37 -10.09 21.13 0.63
C ARG A 37 -10.63 21.61 1.98
N PRO A 38 -10.09 21.09 3.09
CA PRO A 38 -10.61 21.41 4.40
C PRO A 38 -10.33 22.88 4.77
N ASP A 39 -11.39 23.65 5.01
CA ASP A 39 -11.30 25.06 5.42
C ASP A 39 -11.00 25.21 6.93
N THR A 40 -11.07 24.11 7.69
CA THR A 40 -10.88 24.12 9.14
C THR A 40 -10.00 22.98 9.64
N PHE A 41 -9.24 23.23 10.71
CA PHE A 41 -8.37 22.25 11.33
C PHE A 41 -9.15 21.05 11.86
N ALA A 42 -10.29 21.29 12.52
CA ALA A 42 -11.14 20.22 13.04
C ALA A 42 -11.65 19.30 11.92
N TYR A 43 -12.01 19.88 10.77
CA TYR A 43 -12.46 19.12 9.61
C TYR A 43 -11.29 18.35 8.97
N ALA A 44 -10.11 18.97 8.80
CA ALA A 44 -8.91 18.30 8.33
C ALA A 44 -8.52 17.11 9.24
N LEU A 45 -8.59 17.29 10.56
CA LEU A 45 -8.27 16.26 11.55
C LEU A 45 -9.25 15.08 11.49
N ASN A 46 -10.56 15.35 11.45
CA ASN A 46 -11.57 14.30 11.34
C ASN A 46 -11.40 13.48 10.04
N ARG A 47 -11.11 14.19 8.94
CA ARG A 47 -10.86 13.56 7.64
C ARG A 47 -9.59 12.73 7.63
N ALA A 48 -8.51 13.20 8.25
CA ALA A 48 -7.27 12.46 8.39
C ALA A 48 -7.47 11.14 9.13
N LYS A 49 -8.23 11.14 10.23
CA LYS A 49 -8.58 9.91 10.96
C LYS A 49 -9.33 8.89 10.10
N GLY A 50 -10.27 9.36 9.29
CA GLY A 50 -11.01 8.50 8.35
C GLY A 50 -10.12 7.98 7.21
N ALA A 51 -9.26 8.84 6.67
CA ALA A 51 -8.35 8.52 5.56
C ALA A 51 -7.31 7.47 5.96
N GLU A 52 -6.70 7.57 7.14
CA GLU A 52 -5.75 6.56 7.63
C GLU A 52 -6.42 5.18 7.79
N ALA A 53 -7.59 5.14 8.42
CA ALA A 53 -8.35 3.91 8.57
C ALA A 53 -8.74 3.30 7.22
N GLY A 54 -9.09 4.15 6.24
CA GLY A 54 -9.37 3.76 4.86
C GLY A 54 -8.14 3.20 4.15
N LEU A 55 -6.98 3.84 4.29
CA LEU A 55 -5.72 3.42 3.67
C LEU A 55 -5.24 2.07 4.22
N LEU A 56 -5.33 1.86 5.53
CA LEU A 56 -4.96 0.58 6.15
C LEU A 56 -5.89 -0.56 5.70
N ARG A 57 -7.18 -0.27 5.55
CA ARG A 57 -8.16 -1.22 4.99
C ARG A 57 -7.89 -1.47 3.52
N GLN A 58 -7.56 -0.45 2.74
CA GLN A 58 -7.23 -0.57 1.33
C GLN A 58 -5.95 -1.39 1.13
N ARG A 59 -4.87 -1.12 1.87
CA ARG A 59 -3.65 -1.95 1.78
C ARG A 59 -3.93 -3.43 2.10
N ARG A 60 -4.89 -3.71 2.99
CA ARG A 60 -5.37 -5.07 3.24
C ARG A 60 -6.31 -5.62 2.17
N SER A 61 -7.14 -4.80 1.53
CA SER A 61 -8.02 -5.23 0.44
C SER A 61 -7.30 -5.35 -0.91
N GLN A 62 -6.21 -4.62 -1.08
CA GLN A 62 -5.33 -4.64 -2.24
C GLN A 62 -4.33 -5.79 -2.16
N PHE A 63 -4.30 -6.51 -1.03
CA PHE A 63 -3.75 -7.84 -0.91
C PHE A 63 -4.69 -8.87 -1.58
N VAL A 64 -4.94 -8.67 -2.87
CA VAL A 64 -5.24 -9.77 -3.78
C VAL A 64 -3.90 -10.44 -4.04
N PRO A 65 -3.72 -11.74 -3.77
CA PRO A 65 -2.53 -12.45 -4.22
C PRO A 65 -2.36 -12.17 -5.72
N PRO A 66 -1.19 -11.73 -6.19
CA PRO A 66 -0.96 -11.46 -7.60
C PRO A 66 -1.27 -12.67 -8.52
N ASP A 67 -1.43 -13.87 -7.95
CA ASP A 67 -1.84 -15.09 -8.63
C ASP A 67 -3.29 -15.11 -9.19
N ALA A 68 -4.18 -14.20 -8.80
CA ALA A 68 -5.58 -14.25 -9.26
C ALA A 68 -5.91 -13.33 -10.46
N ARG A 69 -4.94 -12.54 -10.95
CA ARG A 69 -5.13 -11.63 -12.09
C ARG A 69 -4.20 -11.91 -13.28
N ALA A 70 -3.51 -13.05 -13.26
CA ALA A 70 -2.66 -13.52 -14.36
C ALA A 70 -3.19 -14.79 -15.04
N SER A 71 -4.44 -15.18 -14.82
CA SER A 71 -5.02 -16.41 -15.44
C SER A 71 -5.92 -16.14 -16.65
N GLN A 72 -5.82 -14.99 -17.31
CA GLN A 72 -6.55 -14.77 -18.58
C GLN A 72 -5.67 -14.38 -19.77
N GLU A 73 -4.35 -14.29 -19.61
CA GLU A 73 -3.45 -14.14 -20.75
C GLU A 73 -2.36 -15.21 -20.66
N GLU A 74 -2.64 -16.34 -21.30
CA GLU A 74 -1.68 -17.20 -21.98
C GLU A 74 -0.22 -17.17 -21.47
N PHE A 75 0.04 -17.75 -20.31
CA PHE A 75 1.33 -18.41 -20.07
C PHE A 75 1.03 -19.84 -19.65
N GLN A 76 1.20 -20.77 -20.60
CA GLN A 76 1.17 -22.19 -20.30
C GLN A 76 2.35 -22.51 -19.39
N ILE A 77 2.08 -22.59 -18.09
CA ILE A 77 3.04 -23.08 -17.10
C ILE A 77 3.14 -24.60 -17.30
N PRO A 78 4.31 -25.17 -17.64
CA PRO A 78 4.44 -26.63 -17.73
C PRO A 78 4.23 -27.26 -16.35
N PRO A 79 3.65 -28.47 -16.29
CA PRO A 79 3.37 -29.11 -15.01
C PRO A 79 4.66 -29.33 -14.20
N PRO A 80 4.59 -29.25 -12.86
CA PRO A 80 5.75 -29.46 -12.00
C PRO A 80 6.31 -30.87 -12.22
N LEU A 81 7.63 -30.94 -12.41
CA LEU A 81 8.37 -32.18 -12.60
C LEU A 81 8.30 -33.00 -11.30
N ASP A 82 7.71 -34.19 -11.39
CA ASP A 82 7.58 -35.13 -10.28
C ASP A 82 8.95 -35.77 -10.00
N LEU A 83 9.65 -35.29 -8.96
CA LEU A 83 10.96 -35.81 -8.54
C LEU A 83 10.88 -37.19 -7.85
N THR A 84 9.75 -37.91 -7.93
CA THR A 84 9.60 -39.24 -7.32
C THR A 84 9.71 -40.43 -8.29
N LEU A 85 10.13 -40.23 -9.54
CA LEU A 85 10.30 -41.33 -10.51
C LEU A 85 11.73 -41.57 -11.02
N GLU A 86 12.76 -41.10 -10.32
CA GLU A 86 14.15 -41.55 -10.53
C GLU A 86 14.47 -42.77 -9.65
N ALA A 87 13.69 -43.85 -9.81
CA ALA A 87 14.01 -45.13 -9.16
C ALA A 87 13.69 -46.38 -10.00
N ALA A 88 13.11 -46.26 -11.20
CA ALA A 88 12.62 -47.44 -11.93
C ALA A 88 12.99 -47.54 -13.42
N VAL A 89 13.85 -46.66 -13.96
CA VAL A 89 14.25 -46.69 -15.38
C VAL A 89 15.76 -46.89 -15.57
N VAL A 90 16.40 -47.68 -14.70
CA VAL A 90 17.75 -48.17 -14.99
C VAL A 90 17.90 -49.68 -14.75
N GLU A 91 16.84 -50.44 -15.00
CA GLU A 91 16.95 -51.90 -15.04
C GLU A 91 16.23 -52.46 -16.26
N ARG A 92 16.85 -52.32 -17.45
CA ARG A 92 16.72 -53.23 -18.61
C ARG A 92 17.51 -52.73 -19.80
N LYS A 93 18.82 -53.02 -19.84
CA LYS A 93 19.62 -53.10 -21.09
C LYS A 93 21.00 -53.75 -20.85
N ILE A 94 21.00 -54.85 -20.10
CA ILE A 94 22.13 -55.80 -20.04
C ILE A 94 21.58 -57.18 -20.33
N SER A 95 21.23 -57.42 -21.59
CA SER A 95 21.20 -58.76 -22.17
C SER A 95 21.13 -58.62 -23.69
N LEU A 96 21.91 -59.46 -24.38
CA LEU A 96 22.08 -59.57 -25.84
C LEU A 96 23.18 -58.70 -26.45
N GLN A 97 24.42 -59.12 -26.19
CA GLN A 97 25.35 -59.48 -27.26
C GLN A 97 26.27 -60.57 -26.71
N ASP A 98 25.87 -61.81 -26.98
CA ASP A 98 26.80 -62.94 -27.17
C ASP A 98 27.28 -62.87 -28.62
#